data_AF-A0A6M0INV8-F1
#
_entry.id   AF-A0A6M0INV8-F1
#
_cell.length_a   1.000
_cell.length_b   1.000
_cell.length_c   1.000
_cell.angle_alpha   90.00
_cell.angle_beta   90.00
_cell.angle_gamma   90.00
#
_symmetry.space_group_name_H-M   'P 1'
#
loop_
_entity.id
_entity.type
_entity.pdbx_description
1 polymer ?
#
loop_
_entity_poly.entity_id
_entity_poly.type
_entity_poly.pdbx_seq_one_letter_code
_entity_poly.pdbx_strand_id
1 'polypeptide(L)'
;MKTHEELVDEVYRNASFRSEFICYVKLSNALKTEIEVWTQARYQEPAPWTKRAPTFLRYDDLIGNLTYDKVGNLSVFADSPQIAKFKQNICFLYSSLARGLAVRYELDRNQVVNVIRDVAIRHA
;
A
#
# COMPACT_ATOMS: atom_id res chain seq x y z
N MET A 1 -30.82 -1.89 -8.22
CA MET A 1 -29.37 -1.92 -7.90
C MET A 1 -28.83 -0.53 -8.18
N LYS A 2 -28.08 0.06 -7.24
CA LYS A 2 -27.34 1.30 -7.54
C LYS A 2 -26.24 1.00 -8.56
N THR A 3 -25.97 1.95 -9.43
CA THR A 3 -24.80 1.83 -10.31
C THR A 3 -23.51 1.97 -9.49
N HIS A 4 -22.39 1.49 -10.01
CA HIS A 4 -21.09 1.65 -9.36
C HIS A 4 -20.75 3.12 -9.10
N GLU A 5 -21.07 4.01 -10.04
CA GLU A 5 -20.83 5.45 -9.91
C GLU A 5 -21.66 6.08 -8.79
N GLU A 6 -22.94 5.72 -8.67
CA GLU A 6 -23.82 6.19 -7.59
C GLU A 6 -23.30 5.75 -6.21
N LEU A 7 -22.77 4.54 -6.12
CA LEU A 7 -22.17 4.01 -4.89
C LEU A 7 -20.89 4.76 -4.52
N VAL A 8 -20.01 5.01 -5.49
CA VAL A 8 -18.79 5.81 -5.28
C VAL A 8 -19.14 7.23 -4.83
N ASP A 9 -20.13 7.86 -5.45
CA ASP A 9 -20.64 9.18 -5.08
C ASP A 9 -21.16 9.21 -3.64
N GLU A 10 -21.94 8.21 -3.25
CA GLU A 10 -22.48 8.10 -1.91
C GLU A 10 -21.39 7.92 -0.86
N VAL A 11 -20.44 7.00 -1.11
CA VAL A 11 -19.31 6.75 -0.20
C VAL A 11 -18.45 7.99 -0.05
N TYR A 12 -18.19 8.71 -1.16
CA TYR A 12 -17.42 9.95 -1.15
C TYR A 12 -18.10 11.08 -0.34
N ARG A 13 -19.44 11.16 -0.40
CA ARG A 13 -20.22 12.16 0.36
C ARG A 13 -20.43 11.79 1.82
N ASN A 14 -20.22 10.52 2.18
CA ASN A 14 -20.41 10.03 3.54
C ASN A 14 -19.29 10.52 4.48
N ALA A 15 -19.64 11.38 5.43
CA ALA A 15 -18.67 12.01 6.34
C ALA A 15 -17.82 11.00 7.12
N SER A 16 -18.38 9.86 7.55
CA SER A 16 -17.66 8.83 8.29
C SER A 16 -16.57 8.17 7.47
N PHE A 17 -16.82 7.91 6.17
CA PHE A 17 -15.80 7.32 5.29
C PHE A 17 -14.83 8.35 4.74
N ARG A 18 -15.31 9.57 4.49
CA ARG A 18 -14.51 10.63 3.87
C ARG A 18 -13.24 10.96 4.64
N SER A 19 -13.30 11.04 5.97
CA SER A 19 -12.10 11.28 6.80
C SER A 19 -11.09 10.13 6.72
N GLU A 20 -11.58 8.89 6.71
CA GLU A 20 -10.75 7.69 6.59
C GLU A 20 -10.07 7.60 5.22
N PHE A 21 -10.80 7.90 4.14
CA PHE A 21 -10.23 7.98 2.79
C PHE A 21 -9.19 9.09 2.64
N ILE A 22 -9.41 10.26 3.24
CA ILE A 22 -8.40 11.33 3.28
C ILE A 22 -7.14 10.87 4.01
N CYS A 23 -7.29 10.20 5.15
CA CYS A 23 -6.17 9.63 5.90
C CYS A 23 -5.41 8.59 5.05
N TYR A 24 -6.15 7.71 4.38
CA TYR A 24 -5.60 6.67 3.52
C TYR A 24 -4.77 7.23 2.37
N VAL A 25 -5.29 8.25 1.68
CA VAL A 25 -4.56 8.91 0.58
C VAL A 25 -3.33 9.64 1.10
N LYS A 26 -3.43 10.37 2.23
CA LYS A 26 -2.28 11.05 2.84
C LYS A 26 -1.17 10.07 3.23
N LEU A 27 -1.51 8.95 3.85
CA LEU A 27 -0.54 7.91 4.20
C LEU A 27 0.08 7.25 2.97
N SER A 28 -0.72 6.99 1.93
CA SER A 28 -0.24 6.43 0.67
C SER A 28 0.74 7.37 -0.04
N ASN A 29 0.45 8.68 -0.04
CA ASN A 29 1.35 9.69 -0.59
C ASN A 29 2.63 9.83 0.24
N ALA A 30 2.53 9.83 1.57
CA ALA A 30 3.70 9.85 2.46
C ALA A 30 4.60 8.62 2.24
N LEU A 31 4.01 7.44 2.09
CA LEU A 31 4.75 6.22 1.75
C LEU A 31 5.47 6.35 0.40
N LYS A 32 4.79 6.89 -0.62
CA LYS A 32 5.39 7.10 -1.94
C LYS A 32 6.60 8.03 -1.87
N THR A 33 6.47 9.16 -1.18
CA THR A 33 7.58 10.09 -0.95
C THR A 33 8.73 9.44 -0.19
N GLU A 34 8.45 8.68 0.86
CA GLU A 34 9.48 8.00 1.65
C GLU A 34 10.23 6.95 0.81
N ILE A 35 9.52 6.20 -0.05
CA ILE A 35 10.14 5.27 -1.01
C ILE A 35 11.02 6.03 -2.00
N GLU A 36 10.58 7.16 -2.54
CA GLU A 36 11.36 7.99 -3.46
C GLU A 36 12.64 8.51 -2.80
N VAL A 37 12.55 9.03 -1.57
CA VAL A 37 13.70 9.49 -0.78
C VAL A 37 14.68 8.37 -0.50
N TRP A 38 14.20 7.22 -0.01
CA TRP A 38 15.05 6.05 0.25
C TRP A 38 15.76 5.57 -1.02
N THR A 39 15.04 5.57 -2.13
CA THR A 39 15.57 5.16 -3.44
C THR A 39 16.64 6.12 -3.92
N GLN A 40 16.42 7.43 -3.82
CA GLN A 40 17.43 8.45 -4.17
C GLN A 40 18.68 8.36 -3.31
N ALA A 41 18.54 8.20 -1.99
CA ALA A 41 19.68 8.04 -1.08
C ALA A 41 20.54 6.83 -1.44
N ARG A 42 19.90 5.70 -1.78
CA ARG A 42 20.59 4.47 -2.19
C ARG A 42 21.38 4.62 -3.49
N TYR A 43 20.92 5.45 -4.42
CA TYR A 43 21.63 5.72 -5.68
C TYR A 43 22.76 6.75 -5.55
N GLN A 44 22.83 7.51 -4.45
CA GLN A 44 23.92 8.44 -4.17
C GLN A 44 25.11 7.80 -3.45
N GLU A 45 24.89 6.70 -2.72
CA GLU A 45 25.99 5.93 -2.15
C GLU A 45 26.62 5.01 -3.20
N PRO A 46 27.97 5.00 -3.37
CA PRO A 46 28.60 3.97 -4.18
C PRO A 46 28.22 2.62 -3.58
N ALA A 47 27.68 1.72 -4.41
CA ALA A 47 27.22 0.41 -3.96
C ALA A 47 28.31 -0.23 -3.09
N PRO A 48 28.04 -0.56 -1.82
CA PRO A 48 29.04 -1.25 -1.02
C PRO A 48 29.36 -2.55 -1.75
N TRP A 49 30.62 -2.71 -2.15
CA TRP A 49 31.16 -3.93 -2.74
C TRP A 49 31.18 -5.02 -1.67
N THR A 50 30.00 -5.44 -1.24
CA THR A 50 29.81 -6.56 -0.34
C THR A 50 29.77 -7.79 -1.21
N LYS A 51 30.88 -8.52 -1.26
CA LYS A 51 30.93 -9.89 -1.80
C LYS A 51 29.83 -10.68 -1.08
N ARG A 52 28.71 -10.94 -1.76
CA ARG A 52 27.58 -11.69 -1.19
C ARG A 52 28.06 -13.11 -0.90
N ALA A 53 28.20 -13.46 0.37
CA ALA A 53 28.28 -14.85 0.78
C ALA A 53 26.94 -15.53 0.43
N PRO A 54 26.93 -16.80 0.00
CA PRO A 54 25.69 -17.53 -0.24
C PRO A 54 24.97 -17.74 1.09
N THR A 55 24.00 -16.88 1.40
CA THR A 55 23.14 -17.03 2.56
C THR A 55 22.03 -18.02 2.22
N PHE A 56 21.91 -19.09 3.01
CA PHE A 56 20.73 -19.94 2.99
C PHE A 56 19.52 -19.12 3.42
N LEU A 57 18.48 -19.07 2.58
CA LEU A 57 17.22 -18.38 2.83
C LEU A 57 16.51 -18.98 4.05
N ARG A 58 16.10 -18.15 5.00
CA ARG A 58 15.28 -18.55 6.15
C ARG A 58 13.80 -18.42 5.82
N TYR A 59 12.96 -19.14 6.56
CA TYR A 59 11.51 -19.10 6.37
C TYR A 59 10.93 -17.69 6.55
N ASP A 60 11.56 -16.88 7.40
CA ASP A 60 11.19 -15.49 7.64
C ASP A 60 11.46 -14.58 6.41
N ASP A 61 12.40 -14.97 5.54
CA ASP A 61 12.67 -14.26 4.28
C ASP A 61 11.57 -14.54 3.22
N LEU A 62 10.88 -15.68 3.35
CA LEU A 62 9.79 -16.10 2.44
C LEU A 62 8.45 -15.45 2.80
N ILE A 63 8.21 -15.19 4.09
CA ILE A 63 6.99 -14.53 4.57
C ILE A 63 7.20 -13.01 4.51
N GLY A 64 7.18 -12.46 3.29
CA GLY A 64 6.97 -11.02 3.05
C GLY A 64 8.03 -10.28 2.23
N ASN A 65 9.16 -10.89 1.88
CA ASN A 65 10.35 -10.12 1.47
C ASN A 65 11.07 -10.56 0.19
N LEU A 66 10.41 -11.23 -0.75
CA LEU A 66 11.07 -11.62 -2.01
C LEU A 66 10.21 -11.37 -3.25
N THR A 67 10.62 -10.37 -4.04
CA THR A 67 10.42 -10.38 -5.49
C THR A 67 11.75 -10.08 -6.18
N TYR A 68 12.02 -10.84 -7.25
CA TYR A 68 13.16 -10.64 -8.12
C TYR A 68 12.89 -9.45 -9.03
N ASP A 69 13.88 -8.58 -9.23
CA ASP A 69 13.80 -7.61 -10.33
C ASP A 69 13.83 -8.32 -11.70
N LYS A 70 13.56 -7.58 -12.79
CA LYS A 70 13.54 -8.13 -14.15
C LYS A 70 14.89 -8.72 -14.62
N VAL A 71 15.94 -8.62 -13.81
CA VAL A 71 17.31 -9.10 -14.08
C VAL A 71 17.72 -10.22 -13.09
N GLY A 72 16.80 -10.68 -12.23
CA GLY A 72 17.04 -11.77 -11.29
C GLY A 72 17.78 -11.36 -10.02
N ASN A 73 17.93 -10.06 -9.73
CA ASN A 73 18.48 -9.63 -8.45
C ASN A 73 17.39 -9.61 -7.37
N LEU A 74 17.76 -10.11 -6.18
CA LEU A 74 17.00 -9.93 -4.95
C LEU A 74 16.80 -8.42 -4.72
N SER A 75 15.60 -7.92 -5.00
CA SER A 75 15.23 -6.54 -4.72
C SER A 75 14.89 -6.45 -3.24
N VAL A 76 15.80 -5.86 -2.46
CA VAL A 76 15.52 -5.46 -1.08
C VAL A 76 14.45 -4.39 -1.16
N PHE A 77 13.24 -4.70 -0.68
CA PHE A 77 12.22 -3.68 -0.45
C PHE A 77 12.84 -2.50 0.29
N ALA A 78 12.35 -1.30 0.07
CA ALA A 78 12.72 -0.18 0.91
C ALA A 78 12.43 -0.55 2.39
N ASP A 79 13.49 -0.89 3.12
CA ASP A 79 13.44 -1.58 4.42
C ASP A 79 13.70 -0.59 5.56
N SER A 80 13.30 0.67 5.35
CA SER A 80 13.33 1.63 6.45
C SER A 80 12.21 1.29 7.44
N PRO A 81 12.46 1.35 8.76
CA PRO A 81 11.41 1.17 9.77
C PRO A 81 10.20 2.09 9.55
N GLN A 82 10.44 3.26 8.94
CA GLN A 82 9.41 4.23 8.59
C GLN A 82 8.52 3.72 7.44
N ILE A 83 9.08 3.12 6.40
CA ILE A 83 8.33 2.51 5.30
C ILE A 83 7.51 1.32 5.77
N ALA A 84 8.09 0.47 6.63
CA ALA A 84 7.36 -0.64 7.26
C ALA A 84 6.16 -0.14 8.07
N LYS A 85 6.35 0.91 8.88
CA LYS A 85 5.28 1.56 9.65
C LYS A 85 4.18 2.12 8.76
N PHE A 86 4.53 2.80 7.66
CA PHE A 86 3.53 3.30 6.71
C PHE A 86 2.75 2.16 6.06
N LYS A 87 3.43 1.11 5.57
CA LYS A 87 2.77 -0.08 5.00
C LYS A 87 1.79 -0.71 5.98
N GLN A 88 2.19 -0.88 7.23
CA GLN A 88 1.35 -1.46 8.28
C GLN A 88 0.10 -0.60 8.54
N ASN A 89 0.28 0.72 8.69
CA ASN A 89 -0.84 1.63 8.94
C ASN A 89 -1.82 1.70 7.76
N ILE A 90 -1.31 1.71 6.53
CA ILE A 90 -2.12 1.66 5.31
C ILE A 90 -2.90 0.34 5.25
N CYS A 91 -2.27 -0.78 5.59
CA CYS A 91 -2.92 -2.08 5.62
C CYS A 91 -4.09 -2.12 6.62
N PHE A 92 -3.88 -1.65 7.85
CA PHE A 92 -4.95 -1.58 8.86
C PHE A 92 -6.12 -0.71 8.40
N LEU A 93 -5.82 0.46 7.85
CA LEU A 93 -6.83 1.40 7.38
C LEU A 93 -7.61 0.84 6.18
N TYR A 94 -6.91 0.23 5.23
CA TYR A 94 -7.52 -0.46 4.11
C TYR A 94 -8.46 -1.59 4.58
N SER A 95 -8.02 -2.43 5.50
CA SER A 95 -8.84 -3.51 6.05
C SER A 95 -10.08 -2.99 6.78
N SER A 96 -9.96 -1.89 7.51
CA SER A 96 -11.08 -1.22 8.17
C SER A 96 -12.10 -0.69 7.16
N LEU A 97 -11.64 0.05 6.14
CA LEU A 97 -12.47 0.56 5.05
C LEU A 97 -13.15 -0.58 4.29
N ALA A 98 -12.41 -1.62 3.93
CA ALA A 98 -12.93 -2.75 3.19
C ALA A 98 -14.03 -3.48 3.96
N ARG A 99 -13.82 -3.71 5.26
CA ARG A 99 -14.83 -4.32 6.13
C ARG A 99 -16.06 -3.42 6.29
N GLY A 100 -15.85 -2.13 6.52
CA GLY A 100 -16.94 -1.16 6.68
C GLY A 100 -17.82 -1.05 5.44
N LEU A 101 -17.21 -1.04 4.25
CA LEU A 101 -17.92 -1.01 2.97
C LEU A 101 -18.64 -2.33 2.67
N ALA A 102 -17.97 -3.47 2.88
CA ALA A 102 -18.57 -4.79 2.67
C ALA A 102 -19.83 -4.97 3.52
N VAL A 103 -19.79 -4.60 4.80
CA VAL A 103 -20.92 -4.76 5.71
C VAL A 103 -22.05 -3.78 5.42
N ARG A 104 -21.72 -2.50 5.16
CA ARG A 104 -22.75 -1.46 5.01
C ARG A 104 -23.49 -1.53 3.67
N TYR A 105 -22.79 -1.96 2.62
CA TYR A 105 -23.30 -1.96 1.25
C TYR A 105 -23.47 -3.37 0.68
N GLU A 106 -23.28 -4.40 1.50
CA GLU A 106 -23.38 -5.82 1.12
C GLU A 106 -22.55 -6.18 -0.11
N LEU A 107 -21.35 -5.58 -0.20
CA LEU A 107 -20.48 -5.69 -1.36
C LEU A 107 -19.60 -6.93 -1.27
N ASP A 108 -19.36 -7.56 -2.42
CA ASP A 108 -18.34 -8.57 -2.54
C ASP A 108 -16.92 -7.96 -2.50
N ARG A 109 -15.92 -8.82 -2.34
CA ARG A 109 -14.51 -8.40 -2.23
C ARG A 109 -14.04 -7.56 -3.42
N ASN A 110 -14.44 -7.91 -4.64
CA ASN A 110 -14.00 -7.20 -5.85
C ASN A 110 -14.68 -5.83 -5.97
N GLN A 111 -15.98 -5.76 -5.64
CA GLN A 111 -16.73 -4.52 -5.59
C GLN A 111 -16.13 -3.54 -4.57
N VAL A 112 -15.80 -4.01 -3.37
CA VAL A 112 -15.14 -3.20 -2.34
C VAL A 112 -13.80 -2.65 -2.83
N VAL A 113 -12.97 -3.49 -3.46
CA VAL A 113 -11.67 -3.06 -4.01
C VAL A 113 -11.86 -1.94 -5.04
N ASN A 114 -12.82 -2.10 -5.95
CA ASN A 114 -13.10 -1.11 -6.99
C ASN A 114 -13.61 0.21 -6.39
N VAL A 115 -14.53 0.15 -5.42
CA VAL A 115 -15.05 1.35 -4.73
C VAL A 115 -13.93 2.07 -3.98
N ILE A 116 -13.10 1.34 -3.21
CA ILE A 116 -11.97 1.95 -2.49
C ILE A 116 -11.02 2.66 -3.45
N ARG A 117 -10.67 1.99 -4.55
CA ARG A 117 -9.79 2.57 -5.58
C ARG A 117 -10.38 3.85 -6.15
N ASP A 118 -11.64 3.81 -6.59
CA ASP A 118 -12.25 4.93 -7.31
C ASP A 118 -12.57 6.11 -6.38
N VAL A 119 -12.92 5.86 -5.13
CA VAL A 119 -13.05 6.91 -4.09
C VAL A 119 -11.68 7.50 -3.75
N ALA A 120 -10.65 6.68 -3.60
CA ALA A 120 -9.28 7.16 -3.32
C ALA A 120 -8.75 8.04 -4.46
N ILE A 121 -9.03 7.71 -5.73
CA ILE A 121 -8.66 8.53 -6.89
C ILE A 121 -9.28 9.92 -6.82
N ARG A 122 -10.52 10.05 -6.32
CA ARG A 122 -11.17 11.36 -6.15
C ARG A 122 -10.56 12.23 -5.05
N HIS A 123 -9.75 11.63 -4.17
CA HIS A 123 -9.06 12.31 -3.07
C HIS A 123 -7.56 12.55 -3.34
N ALA A 124 -7.01 11.91 -4.39
CA ALA A 124 -5.61 12.03 -4.81
C ALA A 124 -5.37 13.34 -5.58
#